data_AF-A0A0M1TQT6-F1
#
_entry.id   AF-A0A0M1TQT6-F1
#
_cell.length_a   1.000
_cell.length_b   1.000
_cell.length_c   1.000
_cell.angle_alpha   90.00
_cell.angle_beta   90.00
_cell.angle_gamma   90.00
#
_symmetry.space_group_name_H-M   'P 1'
#
loop_
_entity.id
_entity.type
_entity.pdbx_description
1 polymer ?
#
loop_
_entity_poly.entity_id
_entity_poly.type
_entity_poly.pdbx_seq_one_letter_code
_entity_poly.pdbx_strand_id
1 'polypeptide(L)' 'MSYIRVEKDGLQYEAEYFREEDMVTVFGVRGGHSSVVLNGMTEVAAARTALRNLIRENQVDPLTD' A
#
# COMPACT_ATOMS: atom_id res chain seq x y z
N MET A 1 -4.81 12.92 -3.34
CA MET A 1 -4.66 11.47 -3.18
C MET A 1 -3.21 11.14 -3.49
N SER A 2 -2.58 10.31 -2.65
CA SER A 2 -1.15 10.00 -2.73
C SER A 2 -0.96 8.57 -3.21
N TYR A 3 0.15 8.30 -3.90
CA TYR A 3 0.47 6.96 -4.40
C TYR A 3 1.74 6.43 -3.74
N ILE A 4 1.77 5.13 -3.49
CA ILE A 4 2.96 4.44 -3.00
C ILE A 4 3.37 3.34 -3.96
N ARG A 5 4.68 3.23 -4.20
CA ARG A 5 5.28 2.18 -5.02
C ARG A 5 6.16 1.25 -4.18
N VAL A 6 6.08 -0.04 -4.48
CA VAL A 6 6.92 -1.09 -3.90
C VAL A 6 7.37 -2.02 -5.02
N GLU A 7 8.66 -2.34 -5.04
CA GLU A 7 9.19 -3.45 -5.84
C GLU A 7 9.19 -4.72 -4.98
N LYS A 8 8.69 -5.82 -5.56
CA LYS A 8 8.70 -7.14 -4.95
C LYS A 8 8.86 -8.19 -6.05
N ASP A 9 9.82 -9.11 -5.88
CA ASP A 9 10.07 -10.22 -6.81
C ASP A 9 10.29 -9.76 -8.27
N GLY A 10 10.94 -8.61 -8.46
CA GLY A 10 11.20 -8.00 -9.78
C GLY A 10 9.99 -7.32 -10.42
N LEU A 11 8.84 -7.28 -9.74
CA LEU A 11 7.63 -6.61 -10.18
C LEU A 11 7.41 -5.32 -9.40
N GLN A 12 6.99 -4.26 -10.10
CA GLN A 12 6.58 -3.02 -9.47
C GLN A 12 5.08 -3.06 -9.17
N TYR A 13 4.72 -2.59 -7.98
CA TYR A 13 3.33 -2.44 -7.57
C TYR A 13 3.09 -0.99 -7.18
N GLU A 14 1.95 -0.45 -7.56
CA GLU A 14 1.49 0.87 -7.17
C GLU A 14 0.08 0.77 -6.61
N ALA A 15 -0.19 1.54 -5.57
CA ALA A 15 -1.52 1.67 -5.02
C ALA A 15 -1.74 3.08 -4.49
N GLU A 16 -2.98 3.50 -4.54
CA GLU A 16 -3.42 4.74 -3.91
C GLU A 16 -3.53 4.55 -2.41
N TYR A 17 -3.19 5.58 -1.65
CA TYR A 17 -3.34 5.58 -0.21
C TYR A 17 -3.82 6.94 0.30
N PHE A 18 -4.50 6.88 1.45
CA PHE A 18 -4.86 8.06 2.23
C PHE A 18 -4.37 7.90 3.66
N ARG A 19 -4.06 9.03 4.28
CA ARG A 19 -3.76 9.12 5.70
C ARG A 19 -4.92 9.82 6.39
N GLU A 20 -5.36 9.25 7.50
CA GLU A 20 -6.32 9.85 8.41
C GLU A 20 -5.76 9.75 9.83
N GLU A 21 -5.53 10.91 10.46
CA GLU A 21 -4.88 11.02 11.78
C GLU A 21 -3.57 10.20 11.87
N ASP A 22 -3.62 9.09 12.60
CA ASP A 22 -2.51 8.17 12.86
C ASP A 22 -2.63 6.86 12.06
N MET A 23 -3.48 6.80 11.05
CA MET A 23 -3.69 5.60 10.23
C MET A 23 -3.43 5.90 8.76
N VAL A 24 -2.76 4.96 8.09
CA VAL A 24 -2.59 4.96 6.64
C VAL A 24 -3.36 3.79 6.07
N THR A 25 -4.22 4.06 5.10
CA THR A 25 -4.99 3.04 4.39
C THR A 25 -4.62 3.05 2.92
N VAL A 26 -4.22 1.89 2.41
CA VAL A 26 -3.91 1.66 0.99
C VAL A 26 -5.05 0.89 0.36
N PHE A 27 -5.44 1.27 -0.86
CA PHE A 27 -6.52 0.63 -1.61
C PHE A 27 -5.97 -0.26 -2.73
N GLY A 28 -6.45 -1.50 -2.76
CA GLY A 28 -6.20 -2.43 -3.84
C GLY A 28 -7.16 -2.24 -5.01
N VAL A 29 -6.68 -2.48 -6.22
CA VAL A 29 -7.48 -2.38 -7.46
C VAL A 29 -8.62 -3.40 -7.52
N ARG A 30 -8.56 -4.46 -6.69
CA ARG A 30 -9.59 -5.50 -6.58
C ARG A 30 -10.65 -5.24 -5.51
N GLY A 31 -10.71 -4.01 -4.98
CA GLY A 31 -11.67 -3.59 -3.95
C GLY A 31 -11.25 -3.90 -2.51
N GLY A 32 -10.12 -4.56 -2.30
CA GLY A 32 -9.51 -4.74 -0.98
C GLY A 32 -8.84 -3.46 -0.47
N HIS A 33 -8.62 -3.36 0.84
CA HIS A 33 -7.83 -2.28 1.44
C HIS A 33 -7.05 -2.81 2.65
N SER A 34 -5.94 -2.16 2.98
CA SER A 34 -5.13 -2.50 4.15
C SER A 34 -4.79 -1.22 4.91
N SER A 35 -5.03 -1.24 6.22
CA SER A 35 -4.82 -0.10 7.10
C SER A 35 -3.72 -0.40 8.13
N VAL A 36 -2.82 0.55 8.33
CA VAL A 36 -1.69 0.46 9.25
C VAL A 36 -1.63 1.72 10.11
N VAL A 37 -1.60 1.54 11.42
CA VAL A 37 -1.40 2.63 12.39
C VAL A 37 0.07 3.06 12.38
N LEU A 38 0.33 4.36 12.38
CA LEU A 38 1.67 4.94 12.31
C LEU A 38 2.53 4.46 13.47
N ASN A 39 2.06 4.43 14.73
CA ASN A 39 2.79 3.85 15.87
C ASN A 39 4.31 4.20 15.91
N GLY A 40 4.66 5.45 15.57
CA GLY A 40 6.05 5.94 15.49
C GLY A 40 6.77 5.70 14.14
N MET A 41 6.13 5.02 13.19
CA MET A 41 6.54 4.91 11.80
C MET A 41 6.20 6.18 11.02
N THR A 42 6.95 6.43 9.95
CA THR A 42 6.59 7.47 8.98
C THR A 42 5.41 7.01 8.12
N GLU A 43 4.67 7.97 7.57
CA GLU A 43 3.56 7.72 6.64
C GLU A 43 3.96 6.80 5.49
N VAL A 44 5.10 7.05 4.88
CA VAL A 44 5.64 6.24 3.77
C VAL A 44 5.93 4.80 4.22
N ALA A 45 6.46 4.60 5.44
CA ALA A 45 6.74 3.27 5.96
C ALA A 45 5.44 2.48 6.25
N ALA A 46 4.41 3.14 6.79
CA ALA A 46 3.10 2.55 6.98
C ALA A 46 2.42 2.23 5.65
N ALA A 47 2.44 3.15 4.68
CA ALA A 47 1.92 2.94 3.32
C ALA A 47 2.59 1.75 2.62
N ARG A 48 3.93 1.64 2.70
CA ARG A 48 4.65 0.49 2.15
C ARG A 48 4.27 -0.82 2.82
N THR A 49 4.04 -0.80 4.13
CA THR A 49 3.62 -1.98 4.89
C THR A 49 2.22 -2.43 4.45
N ALA A 50 1.28 -1.50 4.38
CA ALA A 50 -0.08 -1.76 3.89
C ALA A 50 -0.08 -2.28 2.44
N LEU A 51 0.69 -1.66 1.53
CA LEU A 51 0.81 -2.15 0.15
C LEU A 51 1.38 -3.58 0.10
N ARG A 52 2.41 -3.89 0.91
CA ARG A 52 2.96 -5.25 0.97
C ARG A 52 1.95 -6.29 1.47
N ASN A 53 1.07 -5.91 2.39
CA ASN A 53 -0.02 -6.79 2.82
C ASN A 53 -0.98 -7.09 1.67
N LEU A 54 -1.39 -6.05 0.93
CA LEU A 54 -2.26 -6.21 -0.23
C LEU A 54 -1.62 -7.08 -1.34
N ILE A 55 -0.32 -6.95 -1.57
CA ILE A 55 0.42 -7.80 -2.52
C ILE A 55 0.40 -9.27 -2.05
N ARG A 56 0.58 -9.52 -0.74
CA ARG A 56 0.49 -10.89 -0.17
C ARG A 56 -0.91 -11.47 -0.28
N GLU A 57 -1.94 -10.64 -0.15
CA GLU A 57 -3.36 -11.00 -0.22
C GLU A 57 -3.91 -11.01 -1.66
N ASN A 58 -3.05 -10.80 -2.67
CA ASN A 58 -3.44 -10.75 -4.08
C ASN A 58 -4.56 -9.72 -4.35
N GLN A 59 -4.49 -8.55 -3.70
CA GLN A 59 -5.45 -7.44 -3.82
C GLN A 59 -4.97 -6.30 -4.73
N VAL A 60 -3.69 -6.33 -5.13
CA VAL A 60 -3.06 -5.36 -6.03
C VAL A 60 -2.34 -6.13 -7.13
N ASP A 61 -2.49 -5.68 -8.37
CA ASP A 61 -1.80 -6.23 -9.53
C ASP A 61 -0.45 -5.53 -9.76
N PRO A 62 0.56 -6.23 -10.28
CA PRO A 62 1.80 -5.59 -10.69
C PRO A 62 1.53 -4.63 -11.86
N LEU A 63 2.31 -3.56 -11.92
CA LEU A 63 2.37 -2.69 -13.09
C LEU A 63 2.92 -3.49 -14.27
N THR A 64 2.13 -3.59 -15.32
CA THR A 64 2.58 -4.06 -16.64
C THR A 64 3.01 -2.84 -17.45
N ASP A 65 4.26 -2.88 -17.96
CA ASP A 65 4.76 -1.94 -18.95
C ASP A 65 4.04 -2.11 -20.31
#